data_AF-A0A844DAF0-F1
#
_entry.id   AF-A0A844DAF0-F1
#
_cell.length_a   1.000
_cell.length_b   1.000
_cell.length_c   1.000
_cell.angle_alpha   90.00
_cell.angle_beta   90.00
_cell.angle_gamma   90.00
#
_symmetry.space_group_name_H-M   'P 1'
#
loop_
_entity.id
_entity.type
_entity.pdbx_description
1 polymer ?
#
loop_
_entity_poly.entity_id
_entity_poly.type
_entity_poly.pdbx_seq_one_letter_code
_entity_poly.pdbx_strand_id
1 'polypeptide(L)'
;MTRKLLDQARIHPAALAQISNYHGDLIAEVEAAVAANKVVVVGMGLNPFPAKARKILERNGTPYKYLGYGNYFSQWRPRLALKLWSGWSTFPLVFVNGTLIGGATDLQQLIDSGEFARLLG
;
A
#
# COMPACT_ATOMS: atom_id res chain seq x y z
N MET A 1 14.94 4.22 -12.68
CA MET A 1 16.04 3.98 -11.72
C MET A 1 15.62 2.89 -10.75
N THR A 2 16.51 1.97 -10.39
CA THR A 2 16.21 0.84 -9.48
C THR A 2 16.45 1.22 -8.02
N ARG A 3 15.51 0.90 -7.11
CA ARG A 3 15.69 1.07 -5.66
C ARG A 3 16.92 0.30 -5.19
N LYS A 4 17.84 0.96 -4.46
CA LYS A 4 19.00 0.28 -3.85
C LYS A 4 18.52 -0.64 -2.72
N LEU A 5 18.84 -1.93 -2.83
CA LEU A 5 18.58 -2.96 -1.82
C LEU A 5 19.90 -3.56 -1.34
N LEU A 6 19.92 -4.06 -0.09
CA LEU A 6 21.03 -4.88 0.37
C LEU A 6 21.08 -6.16 -0.45
N ASP A 7 22.24 -6.46 -1.04
CA ASP A 7 22.46 -7.69 -1.79
C ASP A 7 22.21 -8.91 -0.89
N GLN A 8 21.36 -9.84 -1.35
CA GLN A 8 21.02 -11.05 -0.61
C GLN A 8 22.25 -11.91 -0.33
N ALA A 9 23.27 -11.90 -1.20
CA ALA A 9 24.53 -12.60 -0.97
C ALA A 9 25.30 -12.05 0.25
N ARG A 10 24.94 -10.85 0.73
CA ARG A 10 25.53 -10.19 1.90
C ARG A 10 24.64 -10.30 3.14
N ILE A 11 23.64 -11.17 3.12
CA ILE A 11 22.74 -11.43 4.25
C ILE A 11 23.00 -12.85 4.75
N HIS A 12 23.23 -12.98 6.06
CA HIS A 12 23.37 -14.29 6.68
C HIS A 12 22.09 -15.14 6.45
N PRO A 13 22.17 -16.44 6.12
CA PRO A 13 21.00 -17.27 5.78
C PRO A 13 19.87 -17.24 6.83
N ALA A 14 20.21 -17.26 8.12
CA ALA A 14 19.22 -17.17 9.20
C ALA A 14 18.47 -15.83 9.22
N ALA A 15 19.15 -14.72 8.88
CA ALA A 15 18.51 -13.42 8.76
C ALA A 15 17.65 -13.32 7.49
N LEU A 16 18.11 -13.92 6.38
CA LEU A 16 17.33 -13.99 5.14
C LEU A 16 16.01 -14.74 5.37
N ALA A 17 16.04 -15.88 6.08
CA ALA A 17 14.83 -16.61 6.43
C ALA A 17 13.84 -15.79 7.28
N GLN A 18 14.33 -14.95 8.20
CA GLN A 18 13.46 -14.05 8.97
C GLN A 18 12.84 -12.94 8.10
N ILE A 19 13.62 -12.38 7.18
CA ILE A 19 13.15 -11.35 6.24
C ILE A 19 12.07 -11.92 5.32
N SER A 20 12.31 -13.09 4.73
CA SER A 20 11.38 -13.76 3.81
C SER A 20 10.04 -14.11 4.44
N ASN A 21 10.04 -14.39 5.75
CA ASN A 21 8.83 -14.78 6.49
C ASN A 21 8.19 -13.62 7.27
N TYR A 22 8.73 -12.40 7.18
CA TYR A 22 8.26 -11.28 7.99
C TYR A 22 6.84 -10.85 7.63
N HIS A 23 5.87 -11.27 8.45
CA HIS A 23 4.43 -10.99 8.24
C HIS A 23 3.86 -11.48 6.91
N GLY A 24 4.29 -12.67 6.43
CA GLY A 24 3.81 -13.24 5.17
C GLY A 24 2.28 -13.29 5.03
N ASP A 25 1.57 -13.72 6.07
CA ASP A 25 0.09 -13.81 6.05
C ASP A 25 -0.59 -12.46 5.80
N LEU A 26 -0.05 -11.38 6.39
CA LEU A 26 -0.56 -10.02 6.20
C LEU A 26 -0.32 -9.54 4.76
N ILE A 27 0.85 -9.85 4.21
CA ILE A 27 1.16 -9.50 2.83
C ILE A 27 0.24 -10.26 1.88
N ALA A 28 0.03 -11.56 2.11
CA ALA A 28 -0.89 -12.38 1.33
C ALA A 28 -2.33 -11.87 1.41
N GLU A 29 -2.80 -11.42 2.59
CA GLU A 29 -4.11 -10.77 2.75
C GLU A 29 -4.24 -9.53 1.85
N VAL A 30 -3.23 -8.66 1.87
CA VAL A 30 -3.23 -7.44 1.06
C VAL A 30 -3.14 -7.75 -0.43
N GLU A 31 -2.28 -8.68 -0.84
CA GLU A 31 -2.18 -9.14 -2.23
C GLU A 31 -3.50 -9.72 -2.74
N ALA A 32 -4.16 -10.55 -1.94
CA ALA A 32 -5.48 -11.11 -2.27
C ALA A 32 -6.54 -10.00 -2.42
N ALA A 33 -6.52 -9.00 -1.55
CA ALA A 33 -7.44 -7.87 -1.67
C ALA A 33 -7.17 -7.03 -2.93
N VAL A 34 -5.89 -6.79 -3.25
CA VAL A 34 -5.45 -6.07 -4.45
C VAL A 34 -5.83 -6.82 -5.73
N ALA A 35 -5.75 -8.15 -5.73
CA ALA A 35 -6.20 -8.97 -6.85
C ALA A 35 -7.73 -8.99 -7.00
N ALA A 36 -8.47 -8.98 -5.90
CA ALA A 36 -9.93 -9.11 -5.91
C ALA A 36 -10.68 -7.79 -6.15
N ASN A 37 -10.02 -6.63 -6.07
CA ASN A 37 -10.69 -5.33 -6.12
C ASN A 37 -9.96 -4.37 -7.07
N LYS A 38 -10.72 -3.62 -7.87
CA LYS A 38 -10.16 -2.60 -8.78
C LYS A 38 -9.40 -1.50 -8.05
N VAL A 39 -9.87 -1.09 -6.88
CA VAL A 39 -9.19 -0.08 -6.05
C VAL A 39 -9.07 -0.58 -4.62
N VAL A 40 -7.85 -0.56 -4.08
CA VAL A 40 -7.57 -0.90 -2.69
C VAL A 40 -6.80 0.24 -2.03
N VAL A 41 -7.26 0.66 -0.86
CA VAL A 41 -6.58 1.62 -0.01
C VAL A 41 -6.13 0.90 1.26
N VAL A 42 -4.83 0.78 1.45
CA VAL A 42 -4.24 0.29 2.69
C VAL A 42 -3.81 1.47 3.54
N GLY A 43 -4.27 1.51 4.80
CA GLY A 43 -4.05 2.65 5.67
C GLY A 43 -3.95 2.28 7.16
N MET A 44 -4.07 3.31 7.99
CA MET A 44 -4.02 3.21 9.44
C MET A 44 -4.91 4.27 10.08
N GLY A 45 -5.31 4.06 11.32
CA GLY A 45 -6.03 5.05 12.12
C GLY A 45 -5.15 6.24 12.52
N LEU A 46 -5.80 7.35 12.88
CA LEU A 46 -5.21 8.65 13.29
C LEU A 46 -4.38 9.38 12.22
N ASN A 47 -3.96 8.71 11.15
CA ASN A 47 -3.37 9.36 10.00
C ASN A 47 -4.50 9.99 9.14
N PRO A 48 -4.44 11.30 8.83
CA PRO A 48 -5.47 11.95 8.02
C PRO A 48 -5.42 11.56 6.54
N PHE A 49 -4.27 11.13 6.01
CA PHE A 49 -4.10 10.86 4.58
C PHE A 49 -4.89 9.64 4.07
N PRO A 50 -4.99 8.50 4.78
CA PRO A 50 -5.91 7.42 4.40
C PRO A 50 -7.36 7.89 4.31
N ALA A 51 -7.83 8.70 5.26
CA ALA A 51 -9.16 9.29 5.21
C ALA A 51 -9.32 10.25 4.01
N LYS A 52 -8.27 11.02 3.69
CA LYS A 52 -8.25 11.88 2.49
C LYS A 52 -8.39 11.07 1.20
N ALA A 53 -7.60 10.01 1.02
CA ALA A 53 -7.71 9.14 -0.17
C ALA A 53 -9.11 8.54 -0.33
N ARG A 54 -9.69 8.04 0.76
CA ARG A 54 -11.07 7.51 0.77
C ARG A 54 -12.09 8.57 0.35
N LYS A 55 -12.01 9.78 0.91
CA LYS A 55 -12.88 10.90 0.53
C LYS A 55 -12.74 11.29 -0.94
N ILE A 56 -11.54 11.23 -1.50
CA ILE A 56 -11.30 11.49 -2.92
C ILE A 56 -12.04 10.45 -3.78
N LEU A 57 -11.92 9.17 -3.45
CA LEU A 57 -12.59 8.08 -4.17
C LEU A 57 -14.13 8.16 -4.04
N GLU A 58 -14.63 8.48 -2.84
CA GLU A 58 -16.06 8.71 -2.58
C GLU A 58 -16.61 9.85 -3.45
N ARG A 59 -15.89 10.97 -3.53
CA ARG A 59 -16.27 12.11 -4.39
C ARG A 59 -16.23 11.77 -5.87
N ASN A 60 -15.30 10.92 -6.28
CA ASN A 60 -15.19 10.42 -7.65
C ASN A 60 -16.16 9.26 -7.95
N GLY A 61 -17.04 8.89 -7.01
CA GLY A 61 -17.99 7.79 -7.16
C GLY A 61 -17.34 6.42 -7.40
N THR A 62 -16.07 6.26 -7.01
CA THR A 62 -15.29 5.05 -7.30
C THR A 62 -15.36 4.06 -6.14
N PRO A 63 -15.90 2.84 -6.34
CA PRO A 63 -15.87 1.80 -5.32
C PRO A 63 -14.43 1.42 -4.95
N TYR A 64 -14.18 1.18 -3.67
CA TYR A 64 -12.86 0.78 -3.19
C TYR A 64 -12.97 -0.14 -1.98
N LYS A 65 -11.96 -1.00 -1.81
CA LYS A 65 -11.74 -1.77 -0.58
C LYS A 65 -10.77 -1.00 0.31
N TYR A 66 -11.10 -0.88 1.61
CA TYR A 66 -10.20 -0.33 2.60
C TYR A 66 -9.69 -1.41 3.55
N LEU A 67 -8.38 -1.39 3.82
CA LEU A 67 -7.72 -2.22 4.82
C LEU A 67 -6.99 -1.30 5.80
N GLY A 68 -7.33 -1.39 7.09
CA GLY A 68 -6.79 -0.52 8.13
C GLY A 68 -6.02 -1.31 9.18
N TYR A 69 -4.75 -0.96 9.40
CA TYR A 69 -3.88 -1.67 10.35
C TYR A 69 -3.40 -0.75 11.47
N GLY A 70 -4.04 -0.87 12.64
CA GLY A 70 -3.70 -0.15 13.87
C GLY A 70 -3.68 1.36 13.73
N ASN A 71 -2.85 2.02 14.54
CA ASN A 71 -2.67 3.48 14.55
C ASN A 71 -1.24 3.83 15.01
N TYR A 72 -0.96 5.08 15.41
CA TYR A 72 0.39 5.46 15.88
C TYR A 72 0.83 4.74 17.16
N PHE A 73 -0.11 4.27 17.97
CA PHE A 73 0.14 3.59 19.24
C PHE A 73 0.09 2.05 19.12
N SER A 74 -0.25 1.50 17.94
CA SER A 74 -0.42 0.05 17.76
C SER A 74 -0.03 -0.46 16.37
N GLN A 75 0.21 -1.77 16.27
CA GLN A 75 0.48 -2.50 15.02
C GLN A 75 1.58 -1.86 14.12
N TRP A 76 2.62 -1.29 14.73
CA TRP A 76 3.72 -0.68 13.96
C TRP A 76 4.53 -1.72 13.17
N ARG A 77 4.62 -2.98 13.65
CA ARG A 77 5.31 -4.09 12.97
C ARG A 77 4.58 -4.54 11.69
N PRO A 78 3.26 -4.87 11.70
CA PRO A 78 2.47 -5.05 10.49
C PRO A 78 2.63 -3.90 9.48
N ARG A 79 2.55 -2.66 9.96
CA ARG A 79 2.72 -1.47 9.11
C ARG A 79 4.12 -1.35 8.51
N LEU A 80 5.16 -1.74 9.25
CA LEU A 80 6.52 -1.77 8.74
C LEU A 80 6.66 -2.81 7.63
N ALA A 81 6.09 -4.00 7.80
CA ALA A 81 6.11 -5.05 6.78
C ALA A 81 5.53 -4.56 5.45
N LEU A 82 4.37 -3.91 5.49
CA LEU A 82 3.72 -3.32 4.31
C LEU A 82 4.60 -2.30 3.58
N LYS A 83 5.33 -1.46 4.32
CA LYS A 83 6.26 -0.48 3.74
C LYS A 83 7.49 -1.13 3.11
N LEU A 84 8.03 -2.15 3.77
CA LEU A 84 9.21 -2.88 3.27
C LEU A 84 8.88 -3.62 1.96
N TRP A 85 7.76 -4.36 1.96
CA TRP A 85 7.24 -5.11 0.81
C TRP A 85 6.96 -4.18 -0.38
N SER A 86 6.14 -3.15 -0.18
CA SER A 86 5.78 -2.21 -1.27
C SER A 86 6.94 -1.31 -1.71
N GLY A 87 7.89 -1.06 -0.81
CA GLY A 87 8.92 -0.04 -1.00
C GLY A 87 8.44 1.40 -0.88
N TRP A 88 7.18 1.61 -0.51
CA TRP A 88 6.60 2.93 -0.28
C TRP A 88 6.68 3.32 1.19
N SER A 89 7.15 4.53 1.46
CA SER A 89 7.56 4.94 2.81
C SER A 89 6.42 5.46 3.69
N THR A 90 5.24 5.75 3.12
CA THR A 90 4.14 6.43 3.82
C THR A 90 2.82 5.66 3.72
N PHE A 91 1.78 6.12 4.44
CA PHE A 91 0.41 5.65 4.27
C PHE A 91 -0.47 6.81 3.83
N PRO A 92 -1.49 6.57 2.98
CA PRO A 92 -1.94 5.25 2.51
C PRO A 92 -1.07 4.65 1.39
N LEU A 93 -1.18 3.35 1.19
CA LEU A 93 -0.83 2.68 -0.08
C LEU A 93 -2.11 2.59 -0.89
N VAL A 94 -2.14 3.18 -2.08
CA VAL A 94 -3.30 3.14 -2.97
C VAL A 94 -2.96 2.29 -4.18
N PHE A 95 -3.75 1.26 -4.39
CA PHE A 95 -3.64 0.36 -5.54
C PHE A 95 -4.82 0.57 -6.48
N VAL A 96 -4.53 0.58 -7.79
CA VAL A 96 -5.52 0.63 -8.88
C VAL A 96 -5.19 -0.49 -9.87
N ASN A 97 -6.13 -1.41 -10.09
CA ASN A 97 -5.98 -2.61 -10.93
C ASN A 97 -4.66 -3.34 -10.68
N GLY A 98 -4.37 -3.69 -9.43
CA GLY A 98 -3.13 -4.38 -9.06
C GLY A 98 -1.90 -3.50 -8.91
N THR A 99 -1.92 -2.25 -9.40
CA THR A 99 -0.75 -1.37 -9.46
C THR A 99 -0.73 -0.38 -8.30
N LEU A 100 0.38 -0.32 -7.56
CA LEU A 100 0.60 0.72 -6.55
C LEU A 100 0.82 2.08 -7.25
N ILE A 101 -0.09 3.03 -7.02
CA ILE A 101 -0.02 4.38 -7.58
C ILE A 101 0.58 5.42 -6.62
N GLY A 102 0.84 5.03 -5.37
CA GLY A 102 1.38 5.91 -4.32
C GLY A 102 0.38 6.15 -3.19
N GLY A 103 0.29 7.39 -2.71
CA GLY A 103 -0.56 7.80 -1.60
C GLY A 103 -1.75 8.69 -2.01
N ALA A 104 -2.29 9.42 -1.04
CA ALA A 104 -3.48 10.26 -1.25
C ALA A 104 -3.21 11.45 -2.21
N THR A 105 -1.99 11.97 -2.21
CA THR A 105 -1.61 13.08 -3.11
C THR A 105 -1.44 12.60 -4.54
N ASP A 106 -0.77 11.46 -4.74
CA ASP A 106 -0.58 10.85 -6.06
C ASP A 106 -1.93 10.46 -6.68
N LEU A 107 -2.83 9.88 -5.89
CA LEU A 107 -4.22 9.63 -6.30
C LEU A 107 -4.92 10.89 -6.79
N GLN A 108 -4.81 12.02 -6.06
CA GLN A 108 -5.43 13.28 -6.48
C GLN A 108 -4.84 13.74 -7.81
N GLN A 109 -3.52 13.70 -7.97
CA GLN A 109 -2.84 14.10 -9.21
C GLN A 109 -3.27 13.25 -10.43
N LEU A 110 -3.45 11.94 -10.23
CA LEU A 110 -3.93 11.04 -11.28
C LEU A 110 -5.39 11.33 -11.66
N ILE A 111 -6.23 11.72 -10.70
CA ILE A 111 -7.61 12.15 -10.98
C ILE A 111 -7.60 13.47 -11.75
N ASP A 112 -6.83 14.46 -11.29
CA ASP A 112 -6.75 15.79 -11.89
C ASP A 112 -6.22 15.73 -13.34
N SER A 113 -5.30 14.80 -13.63
CA SER A 113 -4.76 14.57 -14.97
C SER A 113 -5.62 13.64 -15.86
N GLY A 114 -6.69 13.06 -15.31
CA GLY A 114 -7.51 12.05 -16.00
C GLY A 114 -6.80 10.71 -16.24
N GLU A 115 -5.58 10.52 -15.74
CA GLU A 115 -4.86 9.24 -15.82
C GLU A 115 -5.53 8.15 -14.97
N PHE A 116 -6.13 8.53 -13.83
CA PHE A 116 -6.86 7.60 -12.97
C PHE A 116 -7.99 6.86 -13.71
N ALA A 117 -8.75 7.56 -14.55
CA ALA A 117 -9.80 6.94 -15.35
C ALA A 117 -9.24 5.94 -16.37
N ARG A 118 -8.07 6.25 -16.96
CA ARG A 118 -7.36 5.35 -17.89
C ARG A 118 -6.82 4.11 -17.18
N LEU A 119 -6.43 4.22 -15.91
CA LEU A 119 -5.99 3.08 -15.10
C LEU A 119 -7.17 2.16 -14.72
N LEU A 120 -8.40 2.67 -14.66
CA LEU A 120 -9.60 1.91 -14.27
C LEU A 120 -10.32 1.19 -15.42
N GLY A 121 -10.22 1.75 -16.62
CA GLY A 121 -10.82 1.25 -17.87
C GLY A 121 -10.01 0.15 -18.52
#